data_AF-A0A1M6KWE1-F1
#
_entry.id   AF-A0A1M6KWE1-F1
#
_cell.length_a   1.000
_cell.length_b   1.000
_cell.length_c   1.000
_cell.angle_alpha   90.00
_cell.angle_beta   90.00
_cell.angle_gamma   90.00
#
_symmetry.space_group_name_H-M   'P 1'
#
loop_
_entity.id
_entity.type
_entity.pdbx_description
1 polymer ?
#
loop_
_entity_poly.entity_id
_entity_poly.type
_entity_poly.pdbx_seq_one_letter_code
_entity_poly.pdbx_strand_id
1 'polypeptide(L)'
;MAVRGKSINLFLMDGEASGRIKCTLANWTGVAYRIPRTALDLCKERNDLKQSGVYFLFGTSDQTGNNVVYIGQAGARKNGEGLLYRLQEHKRNPDKDYWTEAVVFTTSNNSFGQTEISYLENRFCGLALAANRYDIKNGINPTQGNITEEKESELEEFVDYARIVMGTLGHKVFEPLISVSAISGSAPAHSAPYHNRSGSATFSHPSAL
;
A
#
# COMPACT_ATOMS: atom_id res chain seq x y z
N MET A 1 -16.20 2.78 -14.33
CA MET A 1 -15.44 1.77 -15.08
C MET A 1 -15.70 0.40 -14.43
N ALA A 2 -15.91 -0.67 -15.19
CA ALA A 2 -16.16 -1.99 -14.61
C ALA A 2 -14.91 -2.47 -13.84
N VAL A 3 -15.08 -2.92 -12.60
CA VAL A 3 -14.01 -3.49 -11.78
C VAL A 3 -13.58 -4.81 -12.43
N ARG A 4 -12.30 -4.94 -12.78
CA ARG A 4 -11.73 -6.16 -13.36
C ARG A 4 -10.97 -6.92 -12.28
N GLY A 5 -11.21 -8.21 -12.17
CA GLY A 5 -10.44 -9.09 -11.29
C GLY A 5 -8.95 -9.08 -11.66
N LYS A 6 -8.09 -9.30 -10.65
CA LYS A 6 -6.65 -9.44 -10.82
C LYS A 6 -6.21 -10.76 -10.20
N SER A 7 -5.42 -11.53 -10.94
CA SER A 7 -4.84 -12.79 -10.45
C SER A 7 -3.42 -12.53 -9.96
N ILE A 8 -3.17 -12.89 -8.71
CA ILE A 8 -1.88 -12.73 -8.04
C ILE A 8 -1.30 -14.12 -7.81
N ASN A 9 -0.06 -14.34 -8.24
CA ASN A 9 0.68 -15.55 -7.93
C ASN A 9 1.56 -15.30 -6.69
N LEU A 10 1.28 -16.00 -5.61
CA LEU A 10 2.08 -16.01 -4.39
C LEU A 10 2.89 -17.32 -4.34
N PHE A 11 4.19 -17.19 -4.54
CA PHE A 11 5.12 -18.30 -4.45
C PHE A 11 5.81 -18.29 -3.08
N LEU A 12 5.38 -19.20 -2.20
CA LEU A 12 5.97 -19.42 -0.88
C LEU A 12 7.32 -20.13 -1.04
N MET A 13 8.40 -19.37 -1.01
CA MET A 13 9.73 -19.88 -1.35
C MET A 13 10.26 -20.90 -0.34
N ASP A 14 9.79 -20.78 0.90
CA ASP A 14 10.18 -21.64 2.02
C ASP A 14 9.07 -22.66 2.38
N GLY A 15 7.98 -22.72 1.60
CA GLY A 15 6.81 -23.56 1.91
C GLY A 15 5.91 -23.05 3.03
N GLU A 16 6.29 -21.95 3.70
CA GLU A 16 5.61 -21.39 4.87
C GLU A 16 5.10 -19.97 4.59
N ALA A 17 3.94 -19.61 5.15
CA ALA A 17 3.32 -18.29 4.96
C ALA A 17 4.07 -17.14 5.67
N SER A 18 4.87 -17.45 6.68
CA SER A 18 5.73 -16.48 7.39
C SER A 18 7.13 -16.37 6.78
N GLY A 19 7.46 -17.21 5.80
CA GLY A 19 8.77 -17.23 5.15
C GLY A 19 8.90 -16.18 4.06
N ARG A 20 9.86 -16.39 3.16
CA ARG A 20 10.06 -15.55 1.97
C ARG A 20 8.97 -15.84 0.95
N ILE A 21 8.36 -14.78 0.43
CA ILE A 21 7.30 -14.87 -0.58
C ILE A 21 7.73 -14.07 -1.79
N LYS A 22 7.64 -14.68 -2.98
CA LYS A 22 7.69 -13.97 -4.27
C LYS A 22 6.26 -13.76 -4.75
N CYS A 23 5.95 -12.56 -5.22
CA CYS A 23 4.65 -12.20 -5.74
C CYS A 23 4.77 -11.64 -7.16
N THR A 24 3.93 -12.11 -8.07
CA THR A 24 3.82 -11.62 -9.46
C THR A 24 2.36 -11.52 -9.90
N LEU A 25 2.10 -10.67 -10.89
CA LEU A 25 0.78 -10.57 -11.54
C LEU A 25 0.91 -10.92 -13.03
N ALA A 26 -0.16 -11.44 -13.61
CA ALA A 26 -0.20 -11.71 -15.06
C ALA A 26 -0.08 -10.39 -15.85
N ASN A 27 0.74 -10.39 -16.90
CA ASN A 27 0.99 -9.25 -17.79
C ASN A 27 1.59 -8.00 -17.10
N TRP A 28 2.12 -8.14 -15.89
CA TRP A 28 2.86 -7.09 -15.20
C TRP A 28 4.32 -7.53 -15.05
N THR A 29 5.27 -6.68 -15.44
CA THR A 29 6.70 -6.95 -15.28
C THR A 29 7.18 -6.77 -13.85
N GLY A 30 6.35 -6.17 -12.98
CA GLY A 30 6.69 -5.99 -11.58
C GLY A 30 6.76 -7.32 -10.83
N VAL A 31 7.74 -7.40 -9.94
CA VAL A 31 7.95 -8.52 -9.05
C VAL A 31 8.12 -7.97 -7.65
N ALA A 32 7.36 -8.53 -6.71
CA ALA A 32 7.51 -8.20 -5.30
C ALA A 32 8.10 -9.36 -4.50
N TYR A 33 8.85 -9.03 -3.46
CA TYR A 33 9.36 -9.98 -2.49
C TYR A 33 9.02 -9.52 -1.09
N ARG A 34 8.42 -10.41 -0.29
CA ARG A 34 8.30 -10.25 1.16
C ARG A 34 9.38 -11.11 1.81
N ILE A 35 10.23 -10.50 2.62
CA ILE A 35 11.42 -11.14 3.19
C ILE A 35 11.49 -10.81 4.68
N PRO A 36 11.36 -11.80 5.57
CA PRO A 36 11.65 -11.62 6.99
C PRO A 36 13.10 -11.17 7.19
N ARG A 37 13.36 -10.27 8.14
CA ARG A 37 14.72 -9.75 8.43
C ARG A 37 15.74 -10.86 8.69
N THR A 38 15.31 -11.92 9.36
CA THR A 38 16.11 -13.11 9.67
C THR A 38 16.48 -13.91 8.43
N ALA A 39 15.63 -13.90 7.39
CA ALA A 39 15.79 -14.65 6.16
C ALA A 39 16.56 -13.91 5.05
N LEU A 40 17.00 -12.66 5.29
CA LEU A 40 17.75 -11.88 4.29
C LEU A 40 19.00 -12.59 3.76
N ASP A 41 19.71 -13.32 4.62
CA ASP A 41 20.95 -14.01 4.23
C ASP A 41 20.70 -15.15 3.23
N LEU A 42 19.48 -15.70 3.21
CA LEU A 42 19.07 -16.74 2.27
C LEU A 42 18.82 -16.21 0.85
N CYS A 43 18.84 -14.88 0.67
CA CYS A 43 18.55 -14.22 -0.60
C CYS A 43 19.80 -13.87 -1.44
N LYS A 44 21.01 -14.21 -0.97
CA LYS A 44 22.30 -13.86 -1.62
C LYS A 44 22.41 -14.30 -3.08
N GLU A 45 21.87 -15.47 -3.40
CA GLU A 45 21.92 -16.02 -4.76
C GLU A 45 20.82 -15.49 -5.68
N ARG A 46 19.95 -14.58 -5.22
CA ARG A 46 18.84 -14.06 -6.03
C ARG A 46 19.27 -12.84 -6.84
N ASN A 47 19.50 -13.04 -8.12
CA ASN A 47 19.89 -11.97 -9.04
C ASN A 47 18.84 -10.86 -9.17
N ASP A 48 17.54 -11.16 -9.05
CA ASP A 48 16.48 -10.13 -9.06
C ASP A 48 16.65 -9.10 -7.92
N LEU A 49 17.18 -9.53 -6.76
CA LEU A 49 17.41 -8.65 -5.61
C LEU A 49 18.74 -7.89 -5.70
N LYS A 50 19.52 -8.11 -6.76
CA LYS A 50 20.73 -7.33 -7.08
C LYS A 50 20.42 -6.14 -8.00
N GLN A 51 19.19 -6.06 -8.49
CA GLN A 51 18.72 -5.03 -9.41
C GLN A 51 18.31 -3.75 -8.69
N SER A 52 17.98 -2.73 -9.49
CA SER A 52 17.37 -1.51 -9.00
C SER A 52 15.93 -1.74 -8.55
N GLY A 53 15.49 -1.08 -7.50
CA GLY A 53 14.09 -1.07 -7.11
C GLY A 53 13.82 -0.21 -5.88
N VAL A 54 12.62 -0.38 -5.34
CA VAL A 54 12.16 0.27 -4.11
C VAL A 54 11.86 -0.79 -3.05
N TYR A 55 12.06 -0.45 -1.79
CA TYR A 55 11.85 -1.33 -0.66
C TYR A 55 11.20 -0.61 0.50
N PHE A 56 10.54 -1.40 1.33
CA PHE A 56 9.78 -1.00 2.50
C PHE A 56 10.27 -1.84 3.66
N LEU A 57 10.69 -1.19 4.74
CA LEU A 57 11.05 -1.84 5.99
C LEU A 57 9.91 -1.63 6.97
N PHE A 58 9.20 -2.71 7.29
CA PHE A 58 8.09 -2.71 8.21
C PHE A 58 8.53 -3.17 9.60
N GLY A 59 7.96 -2.55 10.62
CA GLY A 59 8.17 -2.90 12.00
C GLY A 59 7.17 -2.20 12.91
N THR A 60 7.46 -2.22 14.20
CA THR A 60 6.66 -1.54 15.22
C THR A 60 7.57 -0.63 16.04
N SER A 61 7.04 0.50 16.48
CA SER A 61 7.76 1.41 17.37
C SER A 61 7.71 0.86 18.80
N ASP A 62 8.87 0.62 19.43
CA ASP A 62 8.92 0.18 20.83
C ASP A 62 8.35 1.22 21.82
N GLN A 63 8.33 2.49 21.41
CA GLN A 63 7.86 3.61 22.24
C GLN A 63 6.34 3.81 22.19
N THR A 64 5.76 3.64 21.00
CA THR A 64 4.34 3.97 20.75
C THR A 64 3.48 2.75 20.45
N GLY A 65 4.08 1.60 20.12
CA GLY A 65 3.38 0.41 19.63
C GLY A 65 2.82 0.56 18.21
N ASN A 66 2.97 1.73 17.59
CA ASN A 66 2.44 1.99 16.25
C ASN A 66 3.22 1.22 15.19
N ASN A 67 2.55 0.93 14.07
CA ASN A 67 3.21 0.39 12.89
C ASN A 67 4.12 1.46 12.27
N VAL A 68 5.33 1.06 11.91
CA VAL A 68 6.37 1.93 11.36
C VAL A 68 6.74 1.44 9.97
N VAL A 69 6.99 2.38 9.06
CA VAL A 69 7.54 2.08 7.73
C VAL A 69 8.70 3.00 7.39
N TYR A 70 9.76 2.44 6.82
CA TYR A 70 10.78 3.18 6.09
C TYR A 70 10.71 2.79 4.62
N ILE A 71 10.68 3.78 3.74
CA ILE A 71 10.59 3.58 2.30
C ILE A 71 11.91 4.04 1.71
N GLY A 72 12.55 3.18 0.93
CA GLY A 72 13.84 3.49 0.34
C GLY A 72 13.95 2.99 -1.08
N GLN A 73 14.89 3.58 -1.82
CA GLN A 73 15.31 3.07 -3.12
C GLN A 73 16.72 2.45 -3.06
N ALA A 74 17.01 1.58 -4.02
CA ALA A 74 18.35 1.11 -4.29
C ALA A 74 18.55 0.98 -5.80
N GLY A 75 19.57 1.61 -6.35
CA GLY A 75 19.98 1.41 -7.74
C GLY A 75 21.00 0.29 -7.85
N ALA A 76 20.95 -0.47 -8.95
CA ALA A 76 22.01 -1.41 -9.30
C ALA A 76 23.33 -0.66 -9.49
N ARG A 77 24.32 -0.96 -8.64
CA ARG A 77 25.67 -0.38 -8.70
C ARG A 77 26.59 -1.28 -9.53
N LYS A 78 27.76 -0.77 -9.94
CA LYS A 78 28.78 -1.53 -10.68
C LYS A 78 29.27 -2.81 -9.97
N ASN A 79 29.11 -2.89 -8.64
CA ASN A 79 29.42 -4.08 -7.85
C ASN A 79 28.28 -5.12 -7.83
N GLY A 80 27.12 -4.83 -8.43
CA GLY A 80 26.05 -5.79 -8.65
C GLY A 80 25.24 -6.16 -7.41
N GLU A 81 25.10 -5.28 -6.40
CA GLU A 81 24.43 -5.65 -5.14
C GLU A 81 23.13 -4.89 -4.81
N GLY A 82 22.65 -4.00 -5.71
CA GLY A 82 21.38 -3.25 -5.67
C GLY A 82 20.56 -3.25 -4.36
N LEU A 83 19.36 -3.84 -4.42
CA LEU A 83 18.40 -3.91 -3.31
C LEU A 83 18.92 -4.70 -2.10
N LEU A 84 19.46 -5.90 -2.31
CA LEU A 84 19.88 -6.79 -1.22
C LEU A 84 20.96 -6.16 -0.35
N TYR A 85 21.92 -5.48 -0.96
CA TYR A 85 22.98 -4.78 -0.23
C TYR A 85 22.43 -3.68 0.66
N ARG A 86 21.51 -2.86 0.15
CA ARG A 86 20.85 -1.81 0.94
C ARG A 86 20.06 -2.39 2.11
N LEU A 87 19.37 -3.52 1.91
CA LEU A 87 18.67 -4.21 3.00
C LEU A 87 19.66 -4.76 4.04
N GLN A 88 20.80 -5.29 3.63
CA GLN A 88 21.85 -5.77 4.55
C GLN A 88 22.49 -4.62 5.34
N GLU A 89 22.71 -3.45 4.73
CA GLU A 89 23.18 -2.26 5.46
C GLU A 89 22.18 -1.84 6.54
N HIS A 90 20.87 -1.83 6.22
CA HIS A 90 19.84 -1.56 7.23
C HIS A 90 19.75 -2.65 8.30
N LYS A 91 20.00 -3.92 7.96
CA LYS A 91 20.05 -5.02 8.94
C LYS A 91 21.18 -4.85 9.95
N ARG A 92 22.33 -4.30 9.52
CA ARG A 92 23.54 -4.09 10.33
C ARG A 92 23.50 -2.79 11.14
N ASN A 93 22.58 -1.87 10.84
CA ASN A 93 22.46 -0.60 11.52
C ASN A 93 21.61 -0.73 12.80
N PRO A 94 22.18 -0.54 14.01
CA PRO A 94 21.44 -0.63 15.27
C PRO A 94 20.27 0.36 15.38
N ASP A 95 20.39 1.54 14.77
CA ASP A 95 19.32 2.56 14.77
C ASP A 95 18.08 2.10 14.00
N LYS A 96 18.19 0.99 13.28
CA LYS A 96 17.12 0.37 12.49
C LYS A 96 16.74 -1.00 13.03
N ASP A 97 16.93 -1.28 14.31
CA ASP A 97 16.52 -2.57 14.89
C ASP A 97 15.00 -2.78 14.96
N TYR A 98 14.20 -1.72 14.79
CA TYR A 98 12.74 -1.77 14.82
C TYR A 98 12.09 -2.60 13.69
N TRP A 99 12.73 -2.72 12.52
CA TRP A 99 12.10 -3.38 11.38
C TRP A 99 12.31 -4.90 11.44
N THR A 100 11.26 -5.65 11.12
CA THR A 100 11.21 -7.11 11.21
C THR A 100 10.99 -7.77 9.85
N GLU A 101 10.47 -7.02 8.88
CA GLU A 101 10.13 -7.51 7.55
C GLU A 101 10.44 -6.46 6.48
N ALA A 102 10.93 -6.92 5.32
CA ALA A 102 11.11 -6.11 4.14
C ALA A 102 10.13 -6.52 3.04
N VAL A 103 9.48 -5.56 2.38
CA VAL A 103 8.82 -5.75 1.08
C VAL A 103 9.61 -5.01 0.02
N VAL A 104 9.91 -5.67 -1.08
CA VAL A 104 10.74 -5.14 -2.17
C VAL A 104 9.94 -5.20 -3.45
N PHE A 105 10.03 -4.16 -4.27
CA PHE A 105 9.52 -4.15 -5.64
C PHE A 105 10.67 -3.89 -6.62
N THR A 106 10.74 -4.75 -7.64
CA THR A 106 11.66 -4.65 -8.78
C THR A 106 10.91 -5.10 -10.04
N THR A 107 11.60 -5.26 -11.16
CA THR A 107 11.06 -5.73 -12.43
C THR A 107 11.74 -7.01 -12.89
N SER A 108 10.99 -7.92 -13.50
CA SER A 108 11.52 -9.20 -14.01
C SER A 108 12.50 -9.03 -15.16
N ASN A 109 12.46 -7.89 -15.84
CA ASN A 109 13.30 -7.55 -16.99
C ASN A 109 14.36 -6.48 -16.68
N ASN A 110 14.58 -6.14 -15.40
CA ASN A 110 15.57 -5.15 -14.96
C ASN A 110 15.41 -3.77 -15.64
N SER A 111 14.18 -3.32 -15.85
CA SER A 111 13.89 -2.07 -16.55
C SER A 111 14.02 -0.82 -15.69
N PHE A 112 14.30 -0.95 -14.40
CA PHE A 112 14.43 0.18 -13.48
C PHE A 112 15.83 0.81 -13.51
N GLY A 113 15.89 2.08 -13.92
CA GLY A 113 17.02 2.97 -13.73
C GLY A 113 16.79 3.92 -12.54
N GLN A 114 17.73 4.86 -12.34
CA GLN A 114 17.68 5.82 -11.23
C GLN A 114 16.43 6.70 -11.24
N THR A 115 15.96 7.09 -12.42
CA THR A 115 14.77 7.94 -12.59
C THR A 115 13.53 7.22 -12.07
N GLU A 116 13.31 5.97 -12.49
CA GLU A 116 12.13 5.19 -12.09
C GLU A 116 12.10 4.98 -10.58
N ILE A 117 13.22 4.57 -9.98
CA ILE A 117 13.25 4.28 -8.53
C ILE A 117 13.13 5.55 -7.67
N SER A 118 13.61 6.71 -8.15
CA SER A 118 13.42 7.98 -7.44
C SER A 118 11.99 8.48 -7.52
N TYR A 119 11.35 8.36 -8.70
CA TYR A 119 9.93 8.65 -8.86
C TYR A 119 9.08 7.76 -7.95
N LEU A 120 9.29 6.43 -8.00
CA LEU A 120 8.53 5.48 -7.17
C LEU A 120 8.73 5.72 -5.67
N GLU A 121 9.97 6.00 -5.22
CA GLU A 121 10.24 6.33 -3.82
C GLU A 121 9.45 7.56 -3.37
N ASN A 122 9.46 8.64 -4.16
CA ASN A 122 8.67 9.85 -3.89
C ASN A 122 7.16 9.53 -3.83
N ARG A 123 6.63 8.85 -4.85
CA ARG A 123 5.20 8.53 -4.94
C ARG A 123 4.73 7.65 -3.79
N PHE A 124 5.47 6.60 -3.45
CA PHE A 124 5.11 5.73 -2.34
C PHE A 124 5.22 6.42 -0.99
N CYS A 125 6.20 7.31 -0.80
CA CYS A 125 6.26 8.17 0.40
C CYS A 125 5.02 9.07 0.49
N GLY A 126 4.64 9.74 -0.60
CA GLY A 126 3.46 10.59 -0.66
C GLY A 126 2.16 9.84 -0.34
N LEU A 127 1.99 8.64 -0.92
CA LEU A 127 0.83 7.79 -0.65
C LEU A 127 0.77 7.33 0.81
N ALA A 128 1.90 6.94 1.39
CA ALA A 128 1.98 6.51 2.78
C ALA A 128 1.66 7.67 3.74
N LEU A 129 2.21 8.86 3.47
CA LEU A 129 1.93 10.08 4.23
C LEU A 129 0.44 10.44 4.17
N ALA A 130 -0.16 10.39 2.98
CA ALA A 130 -1.57 10.69 2.78
C ALA A 130 -2.50 9.67 3.49
N ALA A 131 -2.11 8.40 3.54
CA ALA A 131 -2.89 7.36 4.22
C ALA A 131 -2.83 7.48 5.75
N ASN A 132 -1.75 8.05 6.30
CA ASN A 132 -1.54 8.29 7.73
C ASN A 132 -1.83 7.07 8.62
N ARG A 133 -1.42 5.87 8.16
CA ARG A 133 -1.66 4.59 8.85
C ARG A 133 -0.39 4.03 9.50
N TYR A 134 0.78 4.48 9.06
CA TYR A 134 2.10 4.07 9.56
C TYR A 134 2.91 5.32 9.90
N ASP A 135 3.72 5.24 10.96
CA ASP A 135 4.72 6.26 11.27
C ASP A 135 5.87 6.13 10.25
N ILE A 136 6.07 7.15 9.43
CA ILE A 136 7.08 7.15 8.37
C ILE A 136 8.42 7.63 8.93
N LYS A 137 9.46 6.80 8.82
CA LYS A 137 10.81 7.10 9.33
C LYS A 137 11.70 7.87 8.35
N ASN A 138 11.21 8.19 7.15
CA ASN A 138 11.96 8.97 6.19
C ASN A 138 12.12 10.41 6.70
N GLY A 139 13.36 10.88 6.88
CA GLY A 139 13.63 12.23 7.38
C GLY A 139 13.52 13.35 6.33
N ILE A 140 13.51 13.00 5.04
CA ILE A 140 13.44 13.95 3.91
C ILE A 140 12.48 13.38 2.86
N ASN A 141 11.64 14.22 2.27
CA ASN A 141 10.77 13.82 1.16
C ASN A 141 11.64 13.64 -0.11
N PRO A 142 11.67 12.46 -0.75
CA PRO A 142 12.49 12.21 -1.94
C PRO A 142 12.10 13.18 -3.06
N THR A 143 13.04 13.60 -3.91
CA THR A 143 12.73 14.44 -5.08
C THR A 143 12.25 13.58 -6.25
N GLN A 144 11.16 14.00 -6.90
CA GLN A 144 10.54 13.28 -8.03
C GLN A 144 11.43 13.22 -9.28
N GLY A 145 12.36 14.18 -9.44
CA GLY A 145 13.16 14.33 -10.65
C GLY A 145 12.33 14.84 -11.85
N ASN A 146 12.95 14.91 -13.03
CA ASN A 146 12.24 15.20 -14.28
C ASN A 146 11.94 13.87 -15.00
N ILE A 147 10.67 13.64 -15.34
CA ILE A 147 10.17 12.44 -16.02
C ILE A 147 9.26 12.85 -17.18
N THR A 148 9.20 12.06 -18.25
CA THR A 148 8.27 12.32 -19.36
C THR A 148 6.87 11.85 -18.99
N GLU A 149 5.84 12.39 -19.66
CA GLU A 149 4.45 12.03 -19.43
C GLU A 149 4.19 10.52 -19.65
N GLU A 150 4.80 9.95 -20.69
CA GLU A 150 4.65 8.53 -21.02
C GLU A 150 5.23 7.65 -19.90
N LYS A 151 6.42 8.00 -19.40
CA LYS A 151 7.07 7.27 -18.33
C LYS A 151 6.33 7.43 -17.00
N GLU A 152 5.80 8.61 -16.71
CA GLU A 152 4.96 8.86 -15.55
C GLU A 152 3.71 7.98 -15.58
N SER A 153 3.01 7.92 -16.72
CA SER A 153 1.84 7.07 -16.89
C SER A 153 2.16 5.58 -16.70
N GLU A 154 3.30 5.10 -17.19
CA GLU A 154 3.75 3.72 -16.97
C GLU A 154 4.03 3.43 -15.48
N LEU A 155 4.66 4.37 -14.77
CA LEU A 155 4.99 4.20 -13.35
C LEU A 155 3.76 4.32 -12.44
N GLU A 156 2.77 5.13 -12.78
CA GLU A 156 1.51 5.17 -12.03
C GLU A 156 0.73 3.85 -12.18
N GLU A 157 0.73 3.22 -13.37
CA GLU A 157 0.17 1.87 -13.51
C GLU A 157 0.95 0.85 -12.65
N PHE A 158 2.27 0.97 -12.60
CA PHE A 158 3.08 0.15 -11.69
C PHE A 158 2.70 0.37 -10.22
N VAL A 159 2.48 1.62 -9.80
CA VAL A 159 2.06 1.98 -8.44
C VAL A 159 0.72 1.34 -8.11
N ASP A 160 -0.26 1.36 -9.01
CA ASP A 160 -1.57 0.74 -8.79
C ASP A 160 -1.46 -0.78 -8.54
N TYR A 161 -0.64 -1.48 -9.31
CA TYR A 161 -0.37 -2.90 -9.08
C TYR A 161 0.40 -3.15 -7.78
N ALA A 162 1.40 -2.32 -7.50
CA ALA A 162 2.18 -2.41 -6.27
C ALA A 162 1.30 -2.22 -5.02
N ARG A 163 0.30 -1.33 -5.07
CA ARG A 163 -0.68 -1.14 -3.97
C ARG A 163 -1.50 -2.39 -3.69
N ILE A 164 -1.99 -3.04 -4.75
CA ILE A 164 -2.74 -4.30 -4.64
C ILE A 164 -1.87 -5.39 -4.01
N VAL A 165 -0.63 -5.53 -4.49
CA VAL A 165 0.33 -6.51 -3.95
C VAL A 165 0.66 -6.22 -2.50
N MET A 166 0.90 -4.96 -2.15
CA MET A 166 1.22 -4.53 -0.79
C MET A 166 0.10 -4.92 0.19
N GLY A 167 -1.16 -4.62 -0.16
CA GLY A 167 -2.33 -5.02 0.63
C GLY A 167 -2.49 -6.53 0.74
N THR A 168 -2.21 -7.26 -0.34
CA THR A 168 -2.25 -8.74 -0.37
C THR A 168 -1.18 -9.36 0.54
N LEU A 169 -0.01 -8.72 0.65
CA LEU A 169 1.06 -9.11 1.57
C LEU A 169 0.78 -8.72 3.03
N GLY A 170 -0.37 -8.11 3.32
CA GLY A 170 -0.83 -7.76 4.66
C GLY A 170 -0.52 -6.32 5.09
N HIS A 171 0.09 -5.51 4.22
CA HIS A 171 0.49 -4.14 4.53
C HIS A 171 -0.47 -3.13 3.91
N LYS A 172 -1.19 -2.40 4.76
CA LYS A 172 -2.19 -1.41 4.33
C LYS A 172 -1.62 0.01 4.23
N VAL A 173 -0.31 0.14 4.02
CA VAL A 173 0.42 1.41 4.11
C VAL A 173 -0.12 2.52 3.20
N PHE A 174 -0.80 2.17 2.10
CA PHE A 174 -1.40 3.12 1.16
C PHE A 174 -2.93 3.24 1.28
N GLU A 175 -3.55 2.59 2.28
CA GLU A 175 -4.98 2.64 2.54
C GLU A 175 -5.27 3.62 3.70
N PRO A 176 -6.02 4.71 3.46
CA PRO A 176 -6.42 5.63 4.52
C PRO A 176 -7.14 4.92 5.68
N LEU A 177 -7.04 5.50 6.87
CA LEU A 177 -7.95 5.17 7.96
C LEU A 177 -9.34 5.68 7.56
N ILE A 178 -10.27 4.79 7.24
CA ILE A 178 -11.67 5.17 7.06
C ILE A 178 -12.15 5.70 8.41
N SER A 179 -12.35 7.02 8.52
CA SER A 179 -13.11 7.57 9.63
C SER A 179 -14.58 7.14 9.45
N VAL A 180 -15.17 6.57 10.48
CA VAL A 180 -16.56 6.06 10.51
C VAL A 180 -17.61 7.15 10.21
N SER A 181 -17.20 8.42 10.09
CA SER A 181 -18.07 9.56 9.81
C SER A 181 -18.73 9.59 8.43
N ALA A 182 -18.35 8.71 7.49
CA ALA A 182 -18.91 8.69 6.14
C ALA A 182 -20.15 7.78 5.96
N ILE A 183 -20.62 7.09 7.00
CA ILE A 183 -21.78 6.16 6.91
C ILE A 183 -23.12 6.85 7.26
N SER A 184 -23.13 8.07 7.82
CA SER A 184 -24.37 8.80 8.09
C SER A 184 -24.74 9.73 6.93
N GLY A 185 -25.38 9.19 5.87
CA GLY A 185 -25.82 10.07 4.78
C GLY A 185 -26.51 9.42 3.59
N SER A 186 -27.59 8.65 3.80
CA SER A 186 -28.79 8.67 2.94
C SER A 186 -29.76 7.55 3.34
N ALA A 187 -30.71 7.88 4.23
CA ALA A 187 -32.01 7.21 4.23
C ALA A 187 -32.98 8.09 3.42
N PRO A 188 -33.78 7.55 2.49
CA PRO A 188 -34.64 8.36 1.63
C PRO A 188 -35.82 8.90 2.43
N ALA A 189 -36.10 10.20 2.27
CA ALA A 189 -37.30 10.82 2.82
C ALA A 189 -38.54 10.28 2.06
N HIS A 190 -39.30 9.40 2.71
CA HIS A 190 -40.66 9.08 2.29
C HIS A 190 -41.54 10.30 2.56
N SER A 191 -41.85 11.08 1.53
CA SER A 191 -42.91 12.09 1.59
C SER A 191 -44.24 11.46 1.20
N ALA A 192 -45.11 11.25 2.18
CA ALA A 192 -46.54 11.01 1.94
C ALA A 192 -47.28 12.36 2.05
N PRO A 193 -48.03 12.82 1.04
CA PRO A 193 -48.87 13.99 1.19
C PRO A 193 -50.21 13.59 1.84
N TYR A 194 -50.51 14.23 2.97
CA TYR A 194 -51.83 14.27 3.56
C TYR A 194 -52.81 14.98 2.61
N HIS A 195 -53.92 14.32 2.27
CA HIS A 195 -55.07 14.96 1.64
C HIS A 195 -56.17 15.10 2.69
N ASN A 196 -56.36 16.33 3.17
CA ASN A 196 -57.45 16.68 4.08
C ASN A 196 -58.65 17.13 3.24
N ARG A 197 -59.77 16.40 3.30
CA ARG A 197 -61.05 16.83 2.72
C ARG A 197 -62.09 16.93 3.81
N SER A 198 -62.51 18.17 4.03
CA SER A 198 -63.63 18.62 4.85
C SER A 198 -64.93 17.91 4.46
N GLY A 199 -65.69 17.49 5.47
CA GLY A 199 -67.04 16.94 5.34
C GLY A 199 -67.79 17.06 6.66
N SER A 200 -68.75 17.97 6.67
CA SER A 200 -69.68 18.34 7.74
C SER A 200 -70.43 17.18 8.41
N ALA A 201 -70.62 17.25 9.73
CA ALA A 201 -71.84 16.78 10.38
C ALA A 201 -72.00 17.45 11.76
N THR A 202 -73.26 17.63 12.12
CA THR A 202 -73.81 18.65 13.02
C THR A 202 -73.87 18.24 14.49
N PHE A 203 -73.93 19.27 15.33
CA PHE A 203 -74.32 19.31 16.75
C PHE A 203 -75.50 18.38 17.12
N SER A 204 -75.38 17.69 18.26
CA SER A 204 -76.43 17.63 19.28
C SER A 204 -75.83 17.17 20.62
N HIS A 205 -76.09 17.97 21.66
CA HIS A 205 -75.72 17.78 23.06
C HIS A 205 -76.98 17.28 23.84
N PRO A 206 -76.93 17.00 25.15
CA PRO A 206 -77.23 15.70 25.74
C PRO A 206 -78.53 15.71 26.56
N SER A 207 -78.96 14.57 27.10
CA SER A 207 -79.43 14.44 28.50
C SER A 207 -79.90 13.03 28.84
N ALA A 208 -79.75 12.73 30.13
CA ALA A 208 -79.90 11.45 30.80
C ALA A 208 -81.35 11.01 31.04
N LEU A 209 -81.58 9.70 30.96
CA LEU A 209 -82.17 8.77 31.94
C LEU A 209 -82.49 7.45 31.25
#